data_AF-A0A7J8J5T4-F1
#
_entry.id   AF-A0A7J8J5T4-F1
#
_cell.length_a   1.000
_cell.length_b   1.000
_cell.length_c   1.000
_cell.angle_alpha   90.00
_cell.angle_beta   90.00
_cell.angle_gamma   90.00
#
_symmetry.space_group_name_H-M   'P 1'
#
loop_
_entity.id
_entity.type
_entity.pdbx_description
1 polymer ?
#
loop_
_entity_poly.entity_id
_entity_poly.type
_entity_poly.pdbx_seq_one_letter_code
_entity_poly.pdbx_strand_id
1 'polypeptide(L)'
;MTCMKGTYLVHLTCASSKTAREDLEPVVEKLFTPHTEMEIENEVEKPRLLWALYFNMRDSSDVSRNSYHDLPSNVYICSGPDCGLGNDNAVKQFSCRAARRCHSHASCQVCSFW
;
A
#
# COMPACT_ATOMS: atom_id res chain seq x y z
N MET A 1 -13.13 12.13 2.28
CA MET A 1 -13.26 12.49 3.72
C MET A 1 -12.14 11.82 4.51
N THR A 2 -10.87 12.12 4.21
CA THR A 2 -9.70 11.43 4.81
C THR A 2 -8.88 12.32 5.74
N CYS A 3 -9.14 13.63 5.75
CA CYS A 3 -8.47 14.62 6.59
C CYS A 3 -9.45 15.75 6.96
N MET A 4 -9.10 16.50 8.02
CA MET A 4 -9.84 17.67 8.49
C MET A 4 -9.67 18.87 7.55
N LYS A 5 -10.60 19.82 7.59
CA LYS A 5 -10.52 21.04 6.75
C LYS A 5 -9.22 21.81 7.05
N GLY A 6 -8.56 22.29 6.00
CA GLY A 6 -7.30 23.02 6.11
C GLY A 6 -6.05 22.14 6.20
N THR A 7 -6.19 20.81 6.18
CA THR A 7 -5.05 19.88 6.10
C THR A 7 -5.16 18.96 4.89
N TYR A 8 -4.04 18.34 4.53
CA TYR A 8 -3.95 17.36 3.46
C TYR A 8 -3.27 16.10 4.00
N LEU A 9 -3.80 14.94 3.64
CA LEU A 9 -3.16 13.65 3.90
C LEU A 9 -2.43 13.22 2.62
N VAL A 10 -1.11 13.21 2.66
CA VAL A 10 -0.25 12.86 1.52
C VAL A 10 0.36 11.49 1.77
N HIS A 11 0.16 10.56 0.84
CA HIS A 11 0.78 9.24 0.88
C HIS A 11 1.93 9.19 -0.13
N LEU A 12 3.11 8.80 0.35
CA LEU A 12 4.25 8.47 -0.50
C LEU A 12 4.47 6.96 -0.45
N THR A 13 4.76 6.36 -1.60
CA THR A 13 4.98 4.92 -1.72
C THR A 13 6.08 4.67 -2.74
N CYS A 14 7.02 3.80 -2.41
CA CYS A 14 8.09 3.36 -3.29
C CYS A 14 8.47 1.91 -2.99
N ALA A 15 9.16 1.26 -3.93
CA ALA A 15 9.86 0.01 -3.63
C ALA A 15 10.97 0.31 -2.61
N SER A 16 10.98 -0.45 -1.51
CA SER A 16 11.93 -0.29 -0.42
C SER A 16 13.33 -0.66 -0.87
N SER A 17 14.29 0.25 -0.71
CA SER A 17 15.72 -0.05 -0.83
C SER A 17 16.35 -0.26 0.55
N LYS A 18 15.95 0.56 1.53
CA LYS A 18 16.40 0.46 2.92
C LYS A 18 15.22 0.65 3.88
N THR A 19 15.32 1.58 4.83
CA THR A 19 14.21 1.98 5.69
C THR A 19 13.34 3.00 4.97
N ALA A 20 12.03 2.99 5.24
CA ALA A 20 11.09 3.91 4.60
C ALA A 20 11.44 5.38 4.83
N ARG A 21 12.11 5.67 5.96
CA ARG A 21 12.62 7.01 6.26
C ARG A 21 13.76 7.38 5.32
N GLU A 22 14.80 6.57 5.22
CA GLU A 22 15.95 6.84 4.35
C GLU A 22 15.56 7.00 2.88
N ASP A 23 14.57 6.22 2.43
CA ASP A 23 14.13 6.24 1.04
C ASP A 23 13.25 7.47 0.71
N LEU A 24 12.45 7.96 1.66
CA LEU A 24 11.41 8.99 1.40
C LEU A 24 11.71 10.37 2.01
N GLU A 25 12.54 10.45 3.05
CA GLU A 25 12.89 11.71 3.72
C GLU A 25 13.45 12.78 2.74
N PRO A 26 14.32 12.44 1.76
CA PRO A 26 14.80 13.41 0.77
C PRO A 26 13.67 14.01 -0.09
N VAL A 27 12.62 13.23 -0.36
CA VAL A 27 11.45 13.70 -1.12
C VAL A 27 10.58 14.60 -0.25
N VAL A 28 10.41 14.25 1.03
CA VAL A 28 9.64 15.04 1.99
C VAL A 28 10.30 16.41 2.21
N GLU A 29 11.62 16.49 2.40
CA GLU A 29 12.35 17.75 2.56
C GLU A 29 12.31 18.63 1.29
N LYS A 30 12.23 17.99 0.12
CA LYS A 30 12.10 18.72 -1.15
C LYS A 30 10.70 19.32 -1.33
N LEU A 31 9.66 18.63 -0.86
CA LEU A 31 8.26 19.03 -1.07
C LEU A 31 7.68 19.87 0.06
N PHE A 32 8.16 19.71 1.29
CA PHE A 32 7.56 20.29 2.48
C PHE A 32 8.59 20.98 3.37
N THR A 33 8.14 22.01 4.08
CA THR A 33 8.94 22.67 5.13
C THR A 33 8.52 22.12 6.50
N PRO A 34 9.45 21.65 7.35
CA PRO A 34 9.13 21.22 8.71
C PRO A 34 8.40 22.33 9.47
N HIS A 35 7.42 21.97 10.31
CA HIS A 35 6.76 22.95 11.15
C HIS A 35 7.70 23.42 12.28
N THR A 36 8.38 24.54 12.04
CA THR A 36 9.19 25.23 13.06
C THR A 36 8.48 26.54 13.45
N GLU A 37 8.50 26.91 14.73
CA GLU A 37 7.88 28.15 15.26
C GLU A 37 8.57 29.43 14.77
N MET A 38 9.77 29.32 14.16
CA MET A 38 10.49 30.44 13.59
C MET A 38 9.97 30.75 12.18
N GLU A 39 9.20 31.83 12.07
CA GLU A 39 8.82 32.45 10.81
C GLU A 39 10.08 33.01 10.13
N ILE A 40 10.72 32.22 9.27
CA ILE A 40 11.68 32.74 8.30
C ILE A 40 10.83 33.26 7.13
N GLU A 41 10.64 34.57 7.09
CA GLU A 41 9.84 35.34 6.12
C GLU A 41 10.27 35.23 4.64
N ASN A 42 11.05 34.22 4.22
CA ASN A 42 11.67 34.20 2.88
C ASN A 42 11.53 32.91 2.06
N GLU A 43 10.65 31.97 2.39
CA GLU A 43 10.33 30.84 1.48
C GLU A 43 8.81 30.65 1.35
N VAL A 44 8.23 31.22 0.30
CA VAL A 44 6.76 31.22 0.04
C VAL A 44 6.28 29.94 -0.67
N GLU A 45 7.15 28.99 -1.06
CA GLU A 45 6.74 27.96 -2.03
C GLU A 45 6.24 26.63 -1.47
N LYS A 46 6.72 26.17 -0.30
CA LYS A 46 6.46 24.78 0.16
C LYS A 46 5.39 24.70 1.26
N PRO A 47 4.42 23.76 1.18
CA PRO A 47 3.48 23.52 2.26
C PRO A 47 4.17 23.05 3.55
N ARG A 48 3.59 23.38 4.72
CA ARG A 48 4.12 22.98 6.04
C ARG A 48 3.79 21.52 6.37
N LEU A 49 4.79 20.77 6.82
CA LEU A 49 4.63 19.40 7.33
C LEU A 49 4.26 19.41 8.81
N LEU A 50 3.01 19.04 9.12
CA LEU A 50 2.52 18.97 10.51
C LEU A 50 2.91 17.67 11.21
N TRP A 51 2.88 16.55 10.48
CA TRP A 51 3.18 15.23 11.00
C TRP A 51 3.60 14.29 9.86
N ALA A 52 4.52 13.37 10.15
CA ALA A 52 4.98 12.34 9.20
C ALA A 52 5.15 10.99 9.89
N LEU A 53 4.78 9.92 9.16
CA LEU A 53 4.97 8.53 9.56
C LEU A 53 5.70 7.78 8.45
N TYR A 54 6.75 7.08 8.84
CA TYR A 54 7.54 6.23 7.95
C TYR A 54 7.45 4.79 8.45
N PHE A 55 7.06 3.86 7.58
CA PHE A 55 7.07 2.44 7.88
C PHE A 55 7.34 1.63 6.61
N ASN A 56 8.01 0.49 6.77
CA ASN A 56 8.17 -0.48 5.69
C ASN A 56 7.06 -1.53 5.81
N MET A 57 6.46 -1.88 4.68
CA MET A 57 5.49 -2.96 4.58
C MET A 57 6.09 -4.11 3.80
N ARG A 58 5.93 -5.34 4.29
CA ARG A 58 6.44 -6.52 3.60
C ARG A 58 5.63 -6.78 2.34
N ASP A 59 6.29 -6.72 1.19
CA ASP A 59 5.72 -7.23 -0.04
C ASP A 59 5.79 -8.77 -0.04
N SER A 60 4.62 -9.39 -0.20
CA SER A 60 4.48 -10.85 -0.33
C SER A 60 3.71 -11.22 -1.60
N SER A 61 3.51 -10.25 -2.49
CA SER A 61 3.00 -10.49 -3.83
C SER A 61 3.95 -11.40 -4.63
N ASP A 62 3.40 -12.12 -5.60
CA ASP A 62 4.12 -13.06 -6.47
C ASP A 62 4.93 -14.18 -5.79
N VAL A 63 4.75 -14.39 -4.49
CA VAL A 63 5.32 -15.52 -3.78
C VAL A 63 4.62 -16.82 -4.18
N SER A 64 5.36 -17.74 -4.78
CA SER A 64 4.81 -19.03 -5.22
C SER A 64 4.39 -19.91 -4.03
N ARG A 65 3.33 -20.72 -4.20
CA ARG A 65 2.89 -21.70 -3.20
C ARG A 65 4.03 -22.61 -2.74
N ASN A 66 4.93 -22.98 -3.65
CA ASN A 66 6.02 -23.93 -3.39
C ASN A 66 7.12 -23.37 -2.48
N SER A 67 7.12 -22.06 -2.24
CA SER A 67 8.03 -21.44 -1.27
C SER A 67 7.61 -21.64 0.18
N TYR A 68 6.37 -22.09 0.43
CA TYR A 68 5.86 -22.41 1.75
C TYR A 68 6.04 -23.90 2.05
N HIS A 69 6.64 -24.19 3.20
CA HIS A 69 6.89 -25.57 3.64
C HIS A 69 5.60 -26.25 4.14
N ASP A 70 5.46 -27.55 3.88
CA ASP A 70 4.36 -28.42 4.33
C ASP A 70 2.93 -27.94 4.07
N LEU A 71 2.69 -27.15 3.03
CA LEU A 71 1.37 -26.58 2.80
C LEU A 71 0.38 -27.60 2.17
N PRO A 72 -0.70 -28.02 2.89
CA PRO A 72 -1.65 -29.01 2.37
C PRO A 72 -2.45 -28.47 1.18
N SER A 73 -2.76 -29.30 0.19
CA SER A 73 -3.31 -28.90 -1.13
C SER A 73 -4.62 -28.09 -1.06
N ASN A 74 -5.39 -28.23 0.02
CA ASN A 74 -6.65 -27.53 0.28
C ASN A 74 -6.49 -26.19 1.03
N VAL A 75 -5.27 -25.79 1.40
CA VAL A 75 -4.98 -24.51 2.06
C VAL A 75 -4.51 -23.49 1.03
N TYR A 76 -5.09 -22.30 1.03
CA TYR A 76 -4.77 -21.24 0.06
C TYR A 76 -4.21 -20.01 0.80
N ILE A 77 -3.02 -19.53 0.41
CA ILE A 77 -2.37 -18.35 1.03
C ILE A 77 -2.58 -17.09 0.22
N CYS A 78 -3.23 -16.06 0.74
CA CYS A 78 -3.30 -14.76 0.06
C CYS A 78 -2.06 -13.91 0.39
N SER A 79 -1.65 -13.08 -0.56
CA SER A 79 -0.55 -12.12 -0.37
C SER A 79 -1.08 -10.84 0.26
N GLY A 80 -0.19 -10.08 0.89
CA GLY A 80 -0.45 -8.70 1.25
C GLY A 80 -0.54 -7.77 0.03
N PRO A 81 -0.67 -6.46 0.27
CA PRO A 81 -0.63 -5.46 -0.80
C PRO A 81 0.73 -5.48 -1.51
N ASP A 82 0.68 -5.32 -2.82
CA ASP A 82 1.85 -5.11 -3.67
C ASP A 82 2.24 -3.63 -3.73
N CYS A 83 3.43 -3.34 -4.28
CA CYS A 83 3.89 -1.97 -4.49
C CYS A 83 3.26 -1.28 -5.72
N GLY A 84 2.30 -1.93 -6.40
CA GLY A 84 1.56 -1.38 -7.52
C GLY A 84 0.60 -0.26 -7.11
N LEU A 85 0.30 0.64 -8.06
CA LEU A 85 -0.69 1.71 -7.85
C LEU A 85 -2.13 1.17 -7.80
N GLY A 86 -2.38 0.08 -8.52
CA GLY A 86 -3.69 -0.55 -8.66
C GLY A 86 -3.85 -1.81 -7.80
N ASN A 87 -5.03 -2.41 -7.86
CA ASN A 87 -5.36 -3.63 -7.12
C ASN A 87 -5.35 -4.89 -8.00
N ASP A 88 -4.71 -4.84 -9.17
CA ASP A 88 -4.78 -5.91 -10.18
C ASP A 88 -4.27 -7.24 -9.63
N ASN A 89 -3.20 -7.21 -8.84
CA ASN A 89 -2.66 -8.40 -8.21
C ASN A 89 -3.67 -9.05 -7.23
N ALA A 90 -4.34 -8.25 -6.40
CA ALA A 90 -5.37 -8.73 -5.48
C ALA A 90 -6.57 -9.35 -6.23
N VAL A 91 -7.05 -8.67 -7.27
CA VAL A 91 -8.18 -9.15 -8.10
C VAL A 91 -7.82 -10.44 -8.84
N LYS A 92 -6.62 -10.52 -9.42
CA LYS A 92 -6.12 -11.70 -10.12
C LYS A 92 -5.97 -12.88 -9.15
N GLN A 93 -5.40 -12.63 -7.96
CA GLN A 93 -5.21 -13.66 -6.95
C GLN A 93 -6.55 -14.25 -6.49
N PHE A 94 -7.56 -13.40 -6.26
CA PHE A 94 -8.90 -13.85 -5.90
C PHE A 94 -9.54 -14.68 -7.01
N SER A 95 -9.54 -14.17 -8.24
CA SER A 95 -10.17 -14.81 -9.39
C SER A 95 -9.58 -16.20 -9.68
N CYS A 96 -8.25 -16.32 -9.66
CA CYS A 96 -7.56 -17.61 -9.84
C CYS A 96 -7.90 -18.63 -8.75
N ARG A 97 -8.16 -18.19 -7.52
CA ARG A 97 -8.48 -19.08 -6.39
C ARG A 97 -9.96 -19.47 -6.38
N ALA A 98 -10.84 -18.53 -6.68
CA ALA A 98 -12.26 -18.78 -6.86
C ALA A 98 -12.48 -19.84 -7.94
N ALA A 99 -11.82 -19.70 -9.11
CA ALA A 99 -11.90 -20.69 -10.18
C ALA A 99 -11.40 -22.09 -9.78
N ARG A 100 -10.35 -22.19 -8.94
CA ARG A 100 -9.85 -23.48 -8.43
C ARG A 100 -10.82 -24.15 -7.45
N ARG A 101 -11.58 -23.36 -6.69
CA ARG A 101 -12.53 -23.87 -5.69
C ARG A 101 -13.91 -24.14 -6.30
N CYS A 102 -14.36 -23.28 -7.20
CA CYS A 102 -15.65 -23.34 -7.86
C CYS A 102 -15.43 -23.48 -9.36
N HIS A 103 -15.52 -24.71 -9.87
CA HIS A 103 -15.26 -25.02 -11.29
C HIS A 103 -16.24 -24.34 -12.28
N SER A 104 -17.31 -23.66 -11.80
CA SER A 104 -18.36 -23.07 -12.64
C SER A 104 -18.74 -21.60 -12.35
N HIS A 105 -18.20 -20.94 -11.32
CA HIS A 105 -18.55 -19.55 -10.98
C HIS A 105 -17.28 -18.73 -10.70
N ALA A 106 -16.63 -18.25 -11.77
CA ALA A 106 -15.35 -17.54 -11.72
C ALA A 106 -15.47 -16.01 -11.60
N SER A 107 -16.68 -15.46 -11.65
CA SER A 107 -16.94 -14.04 -11.48
C SER A 107 -17.71 -13.80 -10.18
N CYS A 108 -17.52 -12.63 -9.56
CA CYS A 108 -18.41 -12.11 -8.51
C CYS A 108 -19.82 -11.94 -9.08
N GLN A 109 -20.53 -13.04 -9.35
CA GLN A 109 -21.97 -13.03 -9.25
C GLN A 109 -22.27 -12.68 -7.80
N VAL A 110 -23.20 -11.75 -7.60
CA VAL A 110 -23.76 -11.46 -6.29
C VAL A 110 -24.29 -12.80 -5.76
N CYS A 111 -23.50 -13.48 -4.92
CA CYS A 111 -24.02 -14.54 -4.08
C CYS A 111 -24.97 -13.83 -3.12
N SER A 112 -26.20 -13.64 -3.58
CA SER A 112 -27.33 -13.29 -2.75
C SER A 112 -27.53 -14.51 -1.85
N PHE A 113 -26.87 -14.51 -0.70
CA PHE A 113 -27.36 -15.29 0.43
C PHE A 113 -28.62 -14.57 0.91
N TRP A 114 -29.75 -14.97 0.35
CA TRP A 114 -31.07 -14.89 0.97
C TRP A 114 -31.57 -16.32 1.11
#